data_AF-A0A0N4Y1Y2-F1
#
_entry.id   AF-A0A0N4Y1Y2-F1
#
_cell.length_a   1.000
_cell.length_b   1.000
_cell.length_c   1.000
_cell.angle_alpha   90.00
_cell.angle_beta   90.00
_cell.angle_gamma   90.00
#
_symmetry.space_group_name_H-M   'P 1'
#
loop_
_entity.id
_entity.type
_entity.pdbx_description
1 polymer ?
#
loop_
_entity_poly.entity_id
_entity_poly.type
_entity_poly.pdbx_seq_one_letter_code
_entity_poly.pdbx_strand_id
1 'polypeptide(L)'
;MALELSIEGCTAVVHVQDARETTRKGQKDVLLRLKDSRGEILAEVKVPWPDGEPEPCEIKYVDSDECVKLTNNATFANVPLRISKIRELSSSRQAADLPKRFSGFSTTPILVSNSGQEALYNALKAFVREPVSDGKWSNVMKYLSAKGANADGFLTKDEQAVILRFIPTQSFNSRELRNICETLKKTNVFGPSCLASFYELCLSLDQTSIIQSVIDSSDALTEHSLAVFLNFVASNSSKDGEAEDLLLSRLLSRRFDARRMADAAARKISTQNVPTLLQKCMMMYVSPKYGDIAEQFAGDNWCL
;
A
#
# COMPACT_ATOMS: atom_id res chain seq x y z
N MET A 1 -11.28 41.57 17.57
CA MET A 1 -12.52 40.86 17.16
C MET A 1 -12.13 39.99 15.98
N ALA A 2 -12.35 38.67 16.03
CA ALA A 2 -11.94 37.78 14.93
C ALA A 2 -12.91 37.96 13.75
N LEU A 3 -12.38 38.13 12.53
CA LEU A 3 -13.22 38.13 11.33
C LEU A 3 -13.48 36.70 10.92
N GLU A 4 -14.74 36.33 10.75
CA GLU A 4 -15.14 34.96 10.44
C GLU A 4 -16.06 34.93 9.22
N LEU A 5 -15.89 33.90 8.39
CA LEU A 5 -16.73 33.64 7.22
C LEU A 5 -16.97 32.14 7.07
N SER A 6 -18.23 31.72 6.99
CA SER A 6 -18.58 30.33 6.68
C SER A 6 -18.55 30.09 5.16
N ILE A 7 -17.83 29.05 4.73
CA ILE A 7 -17.69 28.64 3.34
C ILE A 7 -17.88 27.12 3.29
N GLU A 8 -18.98 26.65 2.67
CA GLU A 8 -19.29 25.22 2.44
C GLU A 8 -18.88 24.25 3.58
N GLY A 9 -19.41 24.46 4.78
CA GLY A 9 -19.17 23.56 5.92
C GLY A 9 -17.84 23.76 6.66
N CYS A 10 -17.03 24.75 6.25
CA CYS A 10 -15.86 25.24 6.96
C CYS A 10 -16.04 26.70 7.38
N THR A 11 -15.27 27.13 8.38
CA THR A 11 -15.23 28.52 8.85
C THR A 11 -13.82 29.09 8.66
N ALA A 12 -13.70 30.12 7.81
CA ALA A 12 -12.48 30.88 7.65
C ALA A 12 -12.41 31.96 8.74
N VAL A 13 -11.33 31.95 9.53
CA VAL A 13 -11.10 32.86 10.66
C VAL A 13 -9.81 33.63 10.42
N VAL A 14 -9.86 34.94 10.49
CA VAL A 14 -8.70 35.83 10.38
C VAL A 14 -8.14 36.13 11.76
N HIS A 15 -6.87 35.82 11.96
CA HIS A 15 -6.10 36.19 13.14
C HIS A 15 -4.96 37.12 12.74
N VAL A 16 -4.88 38.29 13.35
CA VAL A 16 -3.72 39.16 13.22
C VAL A 16 -2.72 38.73 14.29
N GLN A 17 -1.50 38.36 13.88
CA GLN A 17 -0.43 37.98 14.81
C GLN A 17 0.31 39.24 15.25
N ASP A 18 0.45 39.44 16.56
CA ASP A 18 1.20 40.57 17.11
C ASP A 18 2.69 40.45 16.77
N ALA A 19 3.29 41.55 16.32
CA ALA A 19 4.64 41.64 15.75
C ALA A 19 5.82 41.33 16.72
N ARG A 20 5.57 40.70 17.88
CA ARG A 20 6.61 40.40 18.87
C ARG A 20 7.35 39.08 18.64
N GLU A 21 6.95 38.25 17.68
CA GLU A 21 7.47 36.88 17.54
C GLU A 21 8.27 36.54 16.26
N THR A 22 8.53 37.48 15.32
CA THR A 22 9.33 37.14 14.13
C THR A 22 10.49 38.08 13.83
N THR A 23 11.70 37.53 13.87
CA THR A 23 13.01 38.17 13.73
C THR A 23 13.42 38.47 12.28
N ARG A 24 12.48 38.75 11.36
CA ARG A 24 12.82 39.07 9.96
C ARG A 24 11.93 40.17 9.38
N LYS A 25 12.57 41.32 9.13
CA LYS A 25 12.19 42.41 8.21
C LYS A 25 10.69 42.71 8.07
N GLY A 26 10.20 43.64 8.89
CA GLY A 26 9.25 44.69 8.51
C GLY A 26 7.80 44.32 8.19
N GLN A 27 7.54 43.16 7.60
CA GLN A 27 6.27 42.88 6.95
C GLN A 27 5.23 42.34 7.94
N LYS A 28 4.09 43.02 8.06
CA LYS A 28 2.93 42.55 8.84
C LYS A 28 2.25 41.39 8.13
N ASP A 29 2.23 40.20 8.74
CA ASP A 29 1.51 39.04 8.21
C ASP A 29 0.16 38.85 8.93
N VAL A 30 -0.89 38.57 8.16
CA VAL A 30 -2.22 38.20 8.66
C VAL A 30 -2.42 36.69 8.46
N LEU A 31 -2.90 35.97 9.47
CA LEU A 31 -3.15 34.54 9.39
C LEU A 31 -4.62 34.27 9.05
N LEU A 32 -4.85 33.58 7.92
CA LEU A 32 -6.15 33.02 7.58
C LEU A 32 -6.17 31.54 7.98
N ARG A 33 -7.00 31.19 8.96
CA ARG A 33 -7.21 29.80 9.41
C ARG A 33 -8.54 29.27 8.91
N LEU A 34 -8.52 28.15 8.21
CA LEU A 34 -9.73 27.41 7.88
C LEU A 34 -9.99 26.40 8.98
N LYS A 35 -11.18 26.41 9.53
CA LYS A 35 -11.64 25.46 10.55
C LYS A 35 -12.76 24.59 10.00
N ASP A 36 -12.82 23.34 10.44
CA ASP A 36 -13.96 22.48 10.16
C ASP A 36 -15.16 22.82 11.06
N SER A 37 -16.28 22.13 10.85
CA SER A 37 -17.50 22.27 11.65
C SER A 37 -17.34 21.89 13.13
N ARG A 38 -16.20 21.29 13.52
CA ARG A 38 -15.85 20.95 14.91
C ARG A 38 -14.92 21.98 15.54
N GLY A 39 -14.48 23.00 14.79
CA GLY A 39 -13.60 24.06 15.25
C GLY A 39 -12.10 23.75 15.11
N GLU A 40 -11.74 22.61 14.51
CA GLU A 40 -10.35 22.19 14.32
C GLU A 40 -9.73 22.85 13.07
N ILE A 41 -8.45 23.20 13.14
CA ILE A 41 -7.75 23.89 12.05
C ILE A 41 -7.45 22.90 10.90
N LEU A 42 -8.06 23.13 9.74
CA LEU A 42 -7.83 22.40 8.49
C LEU A 42 -6.63 22.94 7.71
N ALA A 43 -6.44 24.25 7.71
CA ALA A 43 -5.33 24.91 7.03
C ALA A 43 -5.04 26.27 7.66
N GLU A 44 -3.79 26.70 7.58
CA GLU A 44 -3.36 28.04 7.96
C GLU A 44 -2.58 28.65 6.79
N VAL A 45 -2.95 29.86 6.38
CA VAL A 45 -2.33 30.59 5.29
C VAL A 45 -1.83 31.93 5.81
N LYS A 46 -0.53 32.20 5.60
CA LYS A 46 0.06 33.51 5.85
C LYS A 46 -0.25 34.43 4.68
N VAL A 47 -0.90 35.54 4.97
CA VAL A 47 -1.29 36.55 3.99
C VAL A 47 -0.40 37.77 4.21
N PRO A 48 0.46 38.14 3.25
CA PRO A 48 1.25 39.35 3.36
C PRO A 48 0.32 40.56 3.38
N TRP A 49 0.45 41.42 4.39
CA TRP A 49 -0.33 42.65 4.50
C TRP A 49 0.60 43.87 4.43
N PRO A 50 0.23 44.95 3.71
CA PRO A 50 1.13 46.09 3.57
C PRO A 50 1.41 46.81 4.90
N ASP A 51 2.65 47.26 5.05
CA ASP A 51 3.09 47.98 6.24
C ASP A 51 2.48 49.39 6.27
N GLY A 52 1.92 49.78 7.43
CA GLY A 52 1.24 51.07 7.61
C GLY A 52 -0.24 51.08 7.26
N GLU A 53 -0.76 50.01 6.64
CA GLU A 53 -2.20 49.87 6.39
C GLU A 53 -2.96 49.36 7.64
N PRO A 54 -4.19 49.84 7.88
CA PRO A 54 -5.07 49.27 8.90
C PRO A 54 -5.29 47.77 8.69
N GLU A 55 -5.57 47.06 9.78
CA GLU A 55 -5.91 45.64 9.73
C GLU A 55 -7.15 45.38 8.86
N PRO A 56 -7.26 44.18 8.25
CA PRO A 56 -8.48 43.80 7.57
C PRO A 56 -9.68 43.99 8.51
N CYS A 57 -10.74 44.62 8.02
CA CYS A 57 -12.00 44.78 8.75
C CYS A 57 -13.13 43.95 8.16
N GLU A 58 -12.92 43.36 6.98
CA GLU A 58 -13.90 42.52 6.31
C GLU A 58 -13.23 41.33 5.59
N ILE A 59 -13.93 40.19 5.60
CA ILE A 59 -13.58 38.96 4.88
C ILE A 59 -14.77 38.54 4.00
N LYS A 60 -14.50 38.27 2.72
CA LYS A 60 -15.51 37.83 1.75
C LYS A 60 -14.97 36.71 0.87
N TYR A 61 -15.81 35.74 0.54
CA TYR A 61 -15.52 34.77 -0.51
C TYR A 61 -16.02 35.31 -1.84
N VAL A 62 -15.17 35.26 -2.86
CA VAL A 62 -15.49 35.71 -4.22
C VAL A 62 -15.56 34.47 -5.11
N ASP A 63 -16.78 33.99 -5.36
CA ASP A 63 -17.04 32.75 -6.10
C ASP A 63 -16.43 32.77 -7.51
N SER A 64 -16.47 33.92 -8.21
CA SER A 64 -15.94 34.06 -9.58
C SER A 64 -14.44 33.81 -9.67
N ASP A 65 -13.71 34.13 -8.60
CA ASP A 65 -12.24 34.14 -8.56
C ASP A 65 -11.71 33.00 -7.68
N GLU A 66 -12.59 32.16 -7.13
CA GLU A 66 -12.31 31.11 -6.15
C GLU A 66 -11.31 31.56 -5.07
N CYS A 67 -11.55 32.73 -4.47
CA CYS A 67 -10.63 33.31 -3.50
C CYS A 67 -11.34 33.94 -2.29
N VAL A 68 -10.64 33.97 -1.17
CA VAL A 68 -11.03 34.75 0.01
C VAL A 68 -10.36 36.12 -0.08
N LYS A 69 -11.18 37.16 -0.14
CA LYS A 69 -10.75 38.55 -0.12
C LYS A 69 -10.77 39.09 1.30
N LEU A 70 -9.61 39.55 1.78
CA LEU A 70 -9.46 40.33 3.00
C LEU A 70 -9.38 41.81 2.61
N THR A 71 -10.13 42.68 3.25
CA THR A 71 -10.15 44.12 2.90
C THR A 71 -10.28 45.01 4.14
N ASN A 72 -9.70 46.20 4.06
CA ASN A 72 -9.92 47.31 5.01
C ASN A 72 -10.63 48.51 4.36
N ASN A 73 -11.25 48.31 3.19
CA ASN A 73 -11.85 49.29 2.27
C ASN A 73 -10.87 50.13 1.43
N ALA A 74 -9.61 50.31 1.86
CA ALA A 74 -8.57 51.02 1.09
C ALA A 74 -7.62 50.05 0.36
N THR A 75 -7.36 48.91 0.99
CA THR A 75 -6.42 47.86 0.57
C THR A 75 -7.11 46.51 0.65
N PHE A 76 -6.77 45.61 -0.27
CA PHE A 76 -7.26 44.24 -0.26
C PHE A 76 -6.16 43.23 -0.55
N ALA A 77 -6.32 42.03 -0.02
CA ALA A 77 -5.52 40.86 -0.35
C ALA A 77 -6.44 39.70 -0.74
N ASN A 78 -6.15 39.06 -1.87
CA ASN A 78 -6.89 37.90 -2.36
C ASN A 78 -6.08 36.64 -2.04
N VAL A 79 -6.69 35.70 -1.33
CA VAL A 79 -6.11 34.41 -0.98
C VAL A 79 -6.80 33.34 -1.81
N PRO A 80 -6.10 32.70 -2.77
CA PRO A 80 -6.70 31.64 -3.58
C PRO A 80 -7.19 30.50 -2.68
N LEU A 81 -8.49 30.21 -2.75
CA LEU A 81 -9.13 29.17 -1.97
C LEU A 81 -10.20 28.47 -2.80
N ARG A 82 -9.78 27.40 -3.49
CA ARG A 82 -10.69 26.58 -4.29
C ARG A 82 -11.58 25.73 -3.40
N ILE A 83 -12.89 25.77 -3.64
CA ILE A 83 -13.88 24.94 -2.94
C ILE A 83 -13.52 23.45 -3.05
N SER A 84 -13.03 23.01 -4.21
CA SER A 84 -12.57 21.62 -4.41
C SER A 84 -11.47 21.22 -3.43
N LYS A 85 -10.53 22.12 -3.13
CA LYS A 85 -9.45 21.91 -2.15
C LYS A 85 -9.98 21.91 -0.71
N ILE A 86 -11.00 22.73 -0.41
CA ILE A 86 -11.68 22.69 0.90
C ILE A 86 -12.36 21.33 1.08
N ARG A 87 -13.16 20.89 0.09
CA ARG A 87 -13.82 19.59 0.12
C ARG A 87 -12.80 18.45 0.24
N GLU A 88 -11.68 18.51 -0.47
CA GLU A 88 -10.59 17.55 -0.34
C GLU A 88 -9.97 17.53 1.07
N LEU A 89 -9.72 18.70 1.69
CA LEU A 89 -9.21 18.79 3.05
C LEU A 89 -10.21 18.24 4.08
N SER A 90 -11.51 18.49 3.88
CA SER A 90 -12.57 17.95 4.73
C SER A 90 -12.75 16.43 4.55
N SER A 91 -12.69 15.93 3.31
CA SER A 91 -12.84 14.51 2.97
C SER A 91 -11.61 13.67 3.31
N SER A 92 -10.40 14.20 3.15
CA SER A 92 -9.14 13.50 3.47
C SER A 92 -9.01 13.19 4.97
N ARG A 93 -9.61 14.00 5.84
CA ARG A 93 -9.64 13.75 7.29
C ARG A 93 -10.72 12.74 7.69
N GLN A 94 -11.87 12.71 7.01
CA GLN A 94 -12.85 11.62 7.15
C GLN A 94 -12.28 10.27 6.65
N ALA A 95 -11.31 10.30 5.75
CA ALA A 95 -10.58 9.14 5.24
C ALA A 95 -9.36 8.73 6.11
N ALA A 96 -9.20 9.27 7.32
CA ALA A 96 -8.07 8.96 8.21
C ALA A 96 -8.00 7.49 8.67
N ASP A 97 -9.05 6.69 8.44
CA ASP A 97 -9.06 5.23 8.70
C ASP A 97 -8.77 4.36 7.45
N LEU A 98 -8.35 4.96 6.33
CA LEU A 98 -7.87 4.21 5.17
C LEU A 98 -6.35 4.33 5.01
N PRO A 99 -5.64 3.24 4.62
CA PRO A 99 -4.19 3.20 4.61
C PRO A 99 -3.60 4.28 3.67
N LYS A 100 -2.61 5.00 4.19
CA LYS A 100 -1.88 6.08 3.51
C LYS A 100 -1.52 5.70 2.07
N ARG A 101 -2.11 6.39 1.09
CA ARG A 101 -1.59 6.40 -0.29
C ARG A 101 -0.34 7.26 -0.35
N PHE A 102 0.63 6.80 -1.13
CA PHE A 102 1.96 7.39 -1.30
C PHE A 102 1.88 8.86 -1.71
N SER A 103 2.38 9.75 -0.84
CA SER A 103 2.62 11.16 -1.13
C SER A 103 3.99 11.33 -1.81
N GLY A 104 4.04 11.03 -3.11
CA GLY A 104 5.16 11.38 -4.00
C GLY A 104 6.39 10.47 -3.93
N PHE A 105 7.07 10.33 -5.07
CA PHE A 105 8.31 9.57 -5.25
C PHE A 105 9.59 10.35 -4.88
N SER A 106 9.48 11.46 -4.17
CA SER A 106 10.59 12.40 -3.94
C SER A 106 11.27 12.29 -2.58
N THR A 107 10.92 11.31 -1.75
CA THR A 107 11.79 10.91 -0.64
C THR A 107 12.86 9.97 -1.19
N THR A 108 14.03 10.52 -1.49
CA THR A 108 15.26 9.74 -1.59
C THR A 108 15.30 8.81 -0.37
N PRO A 109 15.40 7.48 -0.54
CA PRO A 109 15.45 6.59 0.60
C PRO A 109 16.59 7.05 1.51
N ILE A 110 16.28 7.26 2.78
CA ILE A 110 17.31 7.49 3.79
C ILE A 110 18.23 6.28 3.69
N LEU A 111 19.43 6.49 3.16
CA LEU A 111 20.46 5.48 3.09
C LEU A 111 20.88 5.19 4.53
N VAL A 112 20.18 4.26 5.17
CA VAL A 112 20.66 3.65 6.40
C VAL A 112 21.91 2.88 5.95
N SER A 113 23.08 3.47 6.20
CA SER A 113 24.38 2.83 5.98
C SER A 113 24.53 1.67 6.96
N ASN A 114 23.76 0.61 6.74
CA ASN A 114 23.93 -0.68 7.37
C ASN A 114 24.88 -1.44 6.47
N SER A 115 26.15 -1.55 6.89
CA SER A 115 27.16 -2.36 6.20
C SER A 115 26.67 -3.77 5.87
N GLY A 116 25.73 -4.33 6.65
CA GLY A 116 25.06 -5.60 6.38
C GLY A 116 24.12 -5.61 5.17
N GLN A 117 23.42 -4.51 4.86
CA GLN A 117 22.53 -4.42 3.70
C GLN A 117 23.31 -4.26 2.40
N GLU A 118 24.39 -3.48 2.43
CA GLU A 118 25.31 -3.37 1.30
C GLU A 118 26.03 -4.70 1.02
N ALA A 119 26.46 -5.40 2.08
CA ALA A 119 27.02 -6.74 1.95
C ALA A 119 26.01 -7.75 1.38
N LEU A 120 24.75 -7.69 1.80
CA LEU A 120 23.67 -8.52 1.25
C LEU A 120 23.45 -8.24 -0.24
N TYR A 121 23.37 -6.95 -0.62
CA TYR A 121 23.25 -6.54 -2.02
C TYR A 121 24.40 -7.09 -2.87
N ASN A 122 25.64 -6.90 -2.41
CA ASN A 122 26.84 -7.38 -3.10
C ASN A 122 26.85 -8.91 -3.21
N ALA A 123 26.46 -9.63 -2.14
CA ALA A 123 26.39 -11.09 -2.16
C ALA A 123 25.35 -11.60 -3.17
N LEU A 124 24.15 -11.00 -3.20
CA LEU A 124 23.10 -11.34 -4.16
C LEU A 124 23.54 -11.07 -5.60
N LYS A 125 24.13 -9.89 -5.88
CA LYS A 125 24.66 -9.56 -7.21
C LYS A 125 25.79 -10.49 -7.65
N ALA A 126 26.69 -10.84 -6.73
CA ALA A 126 27.79 -11.77 -7.02
C ALA A 126 27.28 -13.18 -7.32
N PHE A 127 26.25 -13.64 -6.60
CA PHE A 127 25.61 -14.93 -6.84
C PHE A 127 24.92 -14.96 -8.20
N VAL A 128 24.09 -13.96 -8.52
CA VAL A 128 23.31 -13.98 -9.77
C VAL A 128 24.21 -13.95 -11.02
N ARG A 129 25.38 -13.29 -10.94
CA ARG A 129 26.36 -13.28 -12.04
C ARG A 129 26.96 -14.67 -12.30
N GLU A 130 27.19 -15.46 -11.25
CA GLU A 130 27.85 -16.77 -11.34
C GLU A 130 27.26 -17.73 -10.29
N PRO A 131 26.04 -18.25 -10.53
CA PRO A 131 25.28 -19.00 -9.51
C PRO A 131 25.87 -20.38 -9.19
N VAL A 132 26.71 -20.91 -10.08
CA VAL A 132 27.38 -22.21 -9.93
C VAL A 132 28.73 -22.13 -9.22
N SER A 133 29.19 -20.93 -8.87
CA SER A 133 30.45 -20.77 -8.13
C SER A 133 30.26 -21.20 -6.68
N ASP A 134 31.15 -22.08 -6.20
CA ASP A 134 31.14 -22.59 -4.83
C ASP A 134 31.11 -21.46 -3.80
N GLY A 135 30.32 -21.66 -2.75
CA GLY A 135 30.24 -20.77 -1.59
C GLY A 135 29.43 -19.47 -1.79
N LYS A 136 29.09 -19.07 -3.02
CA LYS A 136 28.30 -17.83 -3.25
C LYS A 136 26.88 -17.91 -2.67
N TRP A 137 26.21 -19.04 -2.86
CA TRP A 137 24.90 -19.29 -2.27
C TRP A 137 24.95 -19.29 -0.73
N SER A 138 25.96 -19.93 -0.15
CA SER A 138 26.17 -19.95 1.30
C SER A 138 26.34 -18.54 1.87
N ASN A 139 27.13 -17.69 1.20
CA ASN A 139 27.29 -16.29 1.57
C ASN A 139 25.97 -15.51 1.49
N VAL A 140 25.17 -15.70 0.42
CA VAL A 140 23.84 -15.10 0.31
C VAL A 140 22.97 -15.50 1.50
N MET A 141 22.88 -16.80 1.80
CA MET A 141 22.06 -17.29 2.91
C MET A 141 22.53 -16.78 4.27
N LYS A 142 23.84 -16.62 4.48
CA LYS A 142 24.40 -16.01 5.69
C LYS A 142 23.89 -14.58 5.90
N TYR A 143 23.90 -13.75 4.86
CA TYR A 143 23.42 -12.36 4.96
C TYR A 143 21.90 -12.27 5.02
N LEU A 144 21.16 -13.13 4.31
CA LEU A 144 19.70 -13.16 4.40
C LEU A 144 19.20 -13.63 5.78
N SER A 145 19.97 -14.49 6.46
CA SER A 145 19.64 -14.95 7.81
C SER A 145 19.92 -13.90 8.89
N ALA A 146 20.56 -12.77 8.55
CA ALA A 146 20.89 -11.72 9.51
C ALA A 146 19.63 -10.98 10.00
N LYS A 147 19.68 -10.50 11.25
CA LYS A 147 18.56 -9.75 11.84
C LYS A 147 18.31 -8.45 11.07
N GLY A 148 17.09 -8.26 10.60
CA GLY A 148 16.69 -7.07 9.84
C GLY A 148 17.10 -7.10 8.36
N ALA A 149 17.53 -8.24 7.82
CA ALA A 149 17.78 -8.40 6.40
C ALA A 149 16.50 -8.15 5.58
N ASN A 150 16.63 -7.39 4.49
CA ASN A 150 15.55 -7.08 3.56
C ASN A 150 16.17 -6.82 2.18
N ALA A 151 15.82 -7.65 1.21
CA ALA A 151 16.32 -7.62 -0.16
C ALA A 151 15.30 -7.02 -1.14
N ASP A 152 14.25 -6.36 -0.64
CA ASP A 152 13.26 -5.70 -1.48
C ASP A 152 13.94 -4.72 -2.45
N GLY A 153 13.64 -4.86 -3.74
CA GLY A 153 14.22 -4.05 -4.81
C GLY A 153 15.69 -4.31 -5.15
N PHE A 154 16.39 -5.26 -4.51
CA PHE A 154 17.82 -5.49 -4.78
C PHE A 154 18.08 -6.18 -6.12
N LEU A 155 17.12 -6.99 -6.57
CA LEU A 155 17.21 -7.80 -7.77
C LEU A 155 16.14 -7.39 -8.79
N THR A 156 16.53 -7.34 -10.05
CA THR A 156 15.61 -7.24 -11.18
C THR A 156 14.84 -8.55 -11.38
N LYS A 157 13.79 -8.53 -12.21
CA LYS A 157 12.98 -9.72 -12.53
C LYS A 157 13.83 -10.89 -13.05
N ASP A 158 14.75 -10.61 -13.98
CA ASP A 158 15.58 -11.64 -14.60
C ASP A 158 16.60 -12.21 -13.60
N GLU A 159 17.14 -11.36 -12.72
CA GLU A 159 18.04 -11.79 -11.66
C GLU A 159 17.32 -12.66 -10.59
N GLN A 160 16.08 -12.31 -10.24
CA GLN A 160 15.24 -13.16 -9.37
C GLN A 160 14.96 -14.53 -10.01
N ALA A 161 14.78 -14.58 -11.33
CA ALA A 161 14.57 -15.84 -12.06
C ALA A 161 15.79 -16.77 -11.99
N VAL A 162 17.00 -16.25 -11.85
CA VAL A 162 18.21 -17.07 -11.62
C VAL A 162 18.11 -17.84 -10.30
N ILE A 163 17.67 -17.20 -9.22
CA ILE A 163 17.48 -17.86 -7.93
C ILE A 163 16.39 -18.95 -8.03
N LEU A 164 15.26 -18.64 -8.67
CA LEU A 164 14.16 -19.60 -8.86
C LEU A 164 14.59 -20.85 -9.63
N ARG A 165 15.47 -20.70 -10.62
CA ARG A 165 16.02 -21.83 -11.40
C ARG A 165 17.12 -22.56 -10.66
N PHE A 166 17.87 -21.87 -9.81
CA PHE A 166 18.95 -22.47 -9.03
C PHE A 166 18.45 -23.45 -7.98
N ILE A 167 17.49 -23.05 -7.13
CA ILE A 167 17.02 -23.85 -5.99
C ILE A 167 16.67 -25.31 -6.36
N PRO A 168 15.86 -25.60 -7.40
CA PRO A 168 15.49 -26.99 -7.72
C PRO A 168 16.65 -27.82 -8.32
N THR A 169 17.74 -27.18 -8.76
CA THR A 169 18.93 -27.90 -9.27
C THR A 169 19.85 -28.40 -8.15
N GLN A 170 19.61 -27.98 -6.92
CA GLN A 170 20.44 -28.30 -5.77
C GLN A 170 19.85 -29.48 -4.98
N SER A 171 20.72 -30.30 -4.41
CA SER A 171 20.32 -31.46 -3.59
C SER A 171 20.10 -31.09 -2.12
N PHE A 172 19.20 -30.14 -1.87
CA PHE A 172 18.81 -29.77 -0.50
C PHE A 172 17.86 -30.80 0.11
N ASN A 173 18.01 -31.06 1.40
CA ASN A 173 17.01 -31.85 2.13
C ASN A 173 15.76 -31.01 2.46
N SER A 174 14.67 -31.67 2.87
CA SER A 174 13.39 -30.99 3.12
C SER A 174 13.46 -29.90 4.20
N ARG A 175 14.31 -30.07 5.22
CA ARG A 175 14.52 -29.08 6.28
C ARG A 175 15.28 -27.86 5.76
N GLU A 176 16.30 -28.07 4.93
CA GLU A 176 17.05 -27.01 4.28
C GLU A 176 16.17 -26.22 3.32
N LEU A 177 15.37 -26.90 2.49
CA LEU A 177 14.44 -26.26 1.57
C LEU A 177 13.43 -25.38 2.30
N ARG A 178 12.88 -25.86 3.43
CA ARG A 178 12.00 -25.07 4.28
C ARG A 178 12.68 -23.80 4.77
N ASN A 179 13.86 -23.95 5.39
CA ASN A 179 14.62 -22.82 5.91
C ASN A 179 14.97 -21.80 4.82
N ILE A 180 15.37 -22.27 3.63
CA ILE A 180 15.65 -21.42 2.47
C ILE A 180 14.40 -20.66 2.06
N CYS A 181 13.29 -21.34 1.82
CA CYS A 181 12.06 -20.71 1.36
C CYS A 181 11.49 -19.72 2.40
N GLU A 182 11.52 -20.06 3.69
CA GLU A 182 11.12 -19.16 4.77
C GLU A 182 12.01 -17.91 4.82
N THR A 183 13.32 -18.08 4.66
CA THR A 183 14.28 -16.98 4.64
C THR A 183 14.03 -16.05 3.45
N LEU A 184 13.86 -16.62 2.24
CA LEU A 184 13.57 -15.86 1.02
C LEU A 184 12.25 -15.10 1.10
N LYS A 185 11.20 -15.71 1.68
CA LYS A 185 9.91 -15.04 1.98
C LYS A 185 10.13 -13.88 2.94
N LYS A 186 10.73 -14.15 4.10
CA LYS A 186 10.90 -13.16 5.19
C LYS A 186 11.72 -11.94 4.77
N THR A 187 12.67 -12.13 3.87
CA THR A 187 13.59 -11.09 3.41
C THR A 187 13.14 -10.41 2.12
N ASN A 188 11.94 -10.69 1.60
CA ASN A 188 11.39 -10.06 0.39
C ASN A 188 12.31 -10.11 -0.84
N VAL A 189 13.02 -11.23 -1.06
CA VAL A 189 13.91 -11.39 -2.22
C VAL A 189 13.14 -11.33 -3.54
N PHE A 190 11.89 -11.80 -3.54
CA PHE A 190 11.04 -11.83 -4.73
C PHE A 190 10.03 -10.69 -4.72
N GLY A 191 10.11 -9.85 -5.75
CA GLY A 191 9.13 -8.79 -5.98
C GLY A 191 7.84 -9.31 -6.61
N PRO A 192 6.82 -8.44 -6.79
CA PRO A 192 5.50 -8.82 -7.29
C PRO A 192 5.51 -9.61 -8.61
N SER A 193 6.48 -9.35 -9.48
CA SER A 193 6.61 -10.00 -10.79
C SER A 193 7.05 -11.47 -10.72
N CYS A 194 7.74 -11.89 -9.66
CA CYS A 194 8.26 -13.25 -9.50
C CYS A 194 7.66 -13.98 -8.30
N LEU A 195 6.92 -13.27 -7.44
CA LEU A 195 6.36 -13.82 -6.20
C LEU A 195 5.43 -15.02 -6.44
N ALA A 196 4.59 -14.96 -7.47
CA ALA A 196 3.73 -16.08 -7.86
C ALA A 196 4.56 -17.33 -8.24
N SER A 197 5.63 -17.15 -9.03
CA SER A 197 6.53 -18.25 -9.42
C SER A 197 7.34 -18.80 -8.25
N PHE A 198 7.68 -17.96 -7.28
CA PHE A 198 8.28 -18.42 -6.03
C PHE A 198 7.31 -19.33 -5.25
N TYR A 199 6.03 -18.97 -5.16
CA TYR A 199 5.05 -19.83 -4.50
C TYR A 199 4.77 -21.13 -5.26
N GLU A 200 4.75 -21.10 -6.60
CA GLU A 200 4.69 -22.32 -7.41
C GLU A 200 5.89 -23.23 -7.14
N LEU A 201 7.09 -22.66 -7.03
CA LEU A 201 8.28 -23.41 -6.65
C LEU A 201 8.13 -24.03 -5.26
N CYS A 202 7.69 -23.26 -4.26
CA CYS A 202 7.43 -23.80 -2.91
C CYS A 202 6.45 -24.97 -2.94
N LEU A 203 5.36 -24.88 -3.71
CA LEU A 203 4.40 -25.97 -3.89
C LEU A 203 5.03 -27.20 -4.56
N SER A 204 5.84 -26.99 -5.61
CA SER A 204 6.52 -28.10 -6.31
C SER A 204 7.58 -28.81 -5.47
N LEU A 205 8.07 -28.15 -4.41
CA LEU A 205 9.05 -28.67 -3.46
C LEU A 205 8.40 -29.14 -2.15
N ASP A 206 7.07 -29.38 -2.16
CA ASP A 206 6.27 -29.82 -1.01
C ASP A 206 6.35 -28.91 0.22
N GLN A 207 6.67 -27.62 0.04
CA GLN A 207 6.71 -26.62 1.11
C GLN A 207 5.33 -25.96 1.32
N THR A 208 4.29 -26.77 1.46
CA THR A 208 2.89 -26.33 1.57
C THR A 208 2.61 -25.51 2.83
N SER A 209 3.35 -25.73 3.92
CA SER A 209 3.23 -24.96 5.17
C SER A 209 3.55 -23.48 4.97
N ILE A 210 4.46 -23.16 4.05
CA ILE A 210 4.79 -21.77 3.72
C ILE A 210 3.58 -21.11 3.05
N ILE A 211 2.91 -21.82 2.14
CA ILE A 211 1.73 -21.31 1.44
C ILE A 211 0.58 -21.07 2.41
N GLN A 212 0.28 -22.04 3.27
CA GLN A 212 -0.74 -21.88 4.32
C GLN A 212 -0.45 -20.66 5.21
N SER A 213 0.82 -20.47 5.63
CA SER A 213 1.21 -19.30 6.42
C SER A 213 1.03 -17.97 5.70
N VAL A 214 1.08 -17.94 4.36
CA VAL A 214 0.85 -16.73 3.55
C VAL A 214 -0.65 -16.49 3.37
N ILE A 215 -1.44 -17.54 3.16
CA ILE A 215 -2.91 -17.43 3.09
C ILE A 215 -3.46 -16.82 4.38
N ASP A 216 -2.88 -17.22 5.51
CA ASP A 216 -3.28 -16.80 6.85
C ASP A 216 -2.73 -15.43 7.27
N SER A 217 -1.74 -14.88 6.56
CA SER A 217 -1.17 -13.57 6.87
C SER A 217 -1.98 -12.42 6.24
N SER A 218 -1.76 -11.19 6.71
CA SER A 218 -2.31 -9.98 6.09
C SER A 218 -1.43 -9.43 4.95
N ASP A 219 -0.49 -10.23 4.45
CA ASP A 219 0.46 -9.78 3.42
C ASP A 219 -0.28 -9.38 2.12
N ALA A 220 0.19 -8.32 1.48
CA ALA A 220 -0.33 -7.90 0.18
C ALA A 220 0.05 -8.93 -0.89
N LEU A 221 -0.94 -9.46 -1.60
CA LEU A 221 -0.75 -10.46 -2.65
C LEU A 221 -1.20 -9.93 -4.01
N THR A 222 -0.48 -10.34 -5.04
CA THR A 222 -0.92 -10.11 -6.42
C THR A 222 -1.99 -11.11 -6.82
N GLU A 223 -2.80 -10.78 -7.81
CA GLU A 223 -3.80 -11.71 -8.38
C GLU A 223 -3.15 -12.97 -8.94
N HIS A 224 -1.90 -12.89 -9.42
CA HIS A 224 -1.14 -14.06 -9.85
C HIS A 224 -0.80 -14.98 -8.68
N SER A 225 -0.40 -14.43 -7.53
CA SER A 225 -0.16 -15.21 -6.31
C SER A 225 -1.46 -15.84 -5.80
N LEU A 226 -2.56 -15.08 -5.80
CA LEU A 226 -3.89 -15.60 -5.42
C LEU A 226 -4.33 -16.75 -6.33
N ALA A 227 -4.12 -16.63 -7.65
CA ALA A 227 -4.47 -17.69 -8.60
C ALA A 227 -3.68 -18.99 -8.35
N VAL A 228 -2.39 -18.88 -7.99
CA VAL A 228 -1.57 -20.03 -7.57
C VAL A 228 -2.17 -20.70 -6.32
N PHE A 229 -2.61 -19.91 -5.34
CA PHE A 229 -3.20 -20.43 -4.10
C PHE A 229 -4.58 -21.06 -4.32
N LEU A 230 -5.42 -20.47 -5.16
CA LEU A 230 -6.71 -21.06 -5.55
C LEU A 230 -6.51 -22.39 -6.26
N ASN A 231 -5.53 -22.48 -7.17
CA ASN A 231 -5.17 -23.72 -7.83
C ASN A 231 -4.67 -24.78 -6.83
N PHE A 232 -3.88 -24.37 -5.83
CA PHE A 232 -3.44 -25.25 -4.74
C PHE A 232 -4.61 -25.80 -3.93
N VAL A 233 -5.51 -24.93 -3.44
CA VAL A 233 -6.68 -25.36 -2.64
C VAL A 233 -7.64 -26.23 -3.45
N ALA A 234 -7.74 -26.02 -4.76
CA ALA A 234 -8.52 -26.88 -5.64
C ALA A 234 -7.86 -28.25 -5.88
N SER A 235 -6.52 -28.31 -5.91
CA SER A 235 -5.76 -29.57 -6.05
C SER A 235 -5.63 -30.36 -4.76
N ASN A 236 -5.79 -29.71 -3.62
CA ASN A 236 -5.73 -30.37 -2.32
C ASN A 236 -7.02 -31.18 -2.11
N SER A 237 -6.85 -32.47 -1.87
CA SER A 237 -7.93 -33.43 -1.62
C SER A 237 -7.78 -33.99 -0.21
N SER A 238 -7.58 -33.10 0.75
CA SER A 238 -7.47 -33.49 2.14
C SER A 238 -8.80 -34.09 2.61
N LYS A 239 -8.72 -35.07 3.51
CA LYS A 239 -9.91 -35.75 4.06
C LYS A 239 -10.74 -34.84 4.98
N ASP A 240 -10.21 -33.65 5.29
CA ASP A 240 -10.82 -32.67 6.18
C ASP A 240 -11.27 -31.45 5.37
N GLY A 241 -12.45 -31.59 4.75
CA GLY A 241 -13.02 -30.55 3.89
C GLY A 241 -13.20 -29.20 4.58
N GLU A 242 -13.38 -29.18 5.92
CA GLU A 242 -13.57 -27.93 6.66
C GLU A 242 -12.30 -27.06 6.67
N ALA A 243 -11.12 -27.66 6.78
CA ALA A 243 -9.86 -26.92 6.76
C ALA A 243 -9.57 -26.30 5.38
N GLU A 244 -9.96 -26.98 4.30
CA GLU A 244 -9.82 -26.48 2.94
C GLU A 244 -10.80 -25.36 2.63
N ASP A 245 -12.05 -25.49 3.08
CA ASP A 245 -13.08 -24.48 2.94
C ASP A 245 -12.68 -23.19 3.69
N LEU A 246 -12.03 -23.31 4.84
CA LEU A 246 -11.47 -22.17 5.56
C LEU A 246 -10.37 -21.45 4.77
N LEU A 247 -9.46 -22.19 4.13
CA LEU A 247 -8.40 -21.59 3.31
C LEU A 247 -8.96 -20.87 2.09
N LEU A 248 -9.94 -21.48 1.41
CA LEU A 248 -10.60 -20.86 0.26
C LEU A 248 -11.42 -19.64 0.67
N SER A 249 -12.15 -19.70 1.79
CA SER A 249 -12.84 -18.54 2.38
C SER A 249 -11.88 -17.37 2.68
N ARG A 250 -10.70 -17.66 3.25
CA ARG A 250 -9.65 -16.65 3.49
C ARG A 250 -9.09 -16.06 2.20
N LEU A 251 -8.99 -16.84 1.13
CA LEU A 251 -8.55 -16.35 -0.17
C LEU A 251 -9.61 -15.46 -0.84
N LEU A 252 -10.87 -15.87 -0.80
CA LEU A 252 -11.98 -15.15 -1.43
C LEU A 252 -12.33 -13.84 -0.70
N SER A 253 -12.09 -13.76 0.61
CA SER A 253 -12.29 -12.52 1.38
C SER A 253 -11.22 -11.45 1.11
N ARG A 254 -10.14 -11.78 0.39
CA ARG A 254 -9.14 -10.79 -0.02
C ARG A 254 -9.69 -9.95 -1.16
N ARG A 255 -9.50 -8.63 -1.08
CA ARG A 255 -9.84 -7.73 -2.17
C ARG A 255 -8.88 -7.95 -3.34
N PHE A 256 -9.42 -8.20 -4.53
CA PHE A 256 -8.69 -8.30 -5.78
C PHE A 256 -9.46 -7.62 -6.92
N ASP A 257 -8.75 -7.20 -7.95
CA ASP A 257 -9.38 -6.69 -9.17
C ASP A 257 -9.94 -7.87 -9.97
N ALA A 258 -11.25 -7.86 -10.26
CA ALA A 258 -11.93 -8.96 -10.94
C ALA A 258 -11.33 -9.27 -12.32
N ARG A 259 -10.94 -8.23 -13.08
CA ARG A 259 -10.37 -8.41 -14.42
C ARG A 259 -8.98 -9.03 -14.36
N ARG A 260 -8.11 -8.52 -13.49
CA ARG A 260 -6.75 -9.07 -13.28
C ARG A 260 -6.81 -10.48 -12.70
N MET A 261 -7.77 -10.75 -11.82
CA MET A 261 -7.98 -12.07 -11.25
C MET A 261 -8.45 -13.07 -12.31
N ALA A 262 -9.37 -12.69 -13.20
CA ALA A 262 -9.77 -13.52 -14.33
C ALA A 262 -8.59 -13.87 -15.25
N ASP A 263 -7.77 -12.88 -15.60
CA ASP A 263 -6.56 -13.08 -16.41
C ASP A 263 -5.55 -13.99 -15.72
N ALA A 264 -5.34 -13.82 -14.41
CA ALA A 264 -4.44 -14.65 -13.61
C ALA A 264 -4.95 -16.09 -13.47
N ALA A 265 -6.25 -16.25 -13.19
CA ALA A 265 -6.93 -17.53 -13.07
C ALA A 265 -6.81 -18.34 -14.36
N ALA A 266 -7.07 -17.71 -15.52
CA ALA A 266 -6.96 -18.35 -16.82
C ALA A 266 -5.56 -18.90 -17.13
N ARG A 267 -4.51 -18.30 -16.54
CA ARG A 267 -3.11 -18.73 -16.75
C ARG A 267 -2.61 -19.75 -15.73
N LYS A 268 -3.18 -19.76 -14.52
CA LYS A 268 -2.61 -20.48 -13.37
C LYS A 268 -3.47 -21.64 -12.88
N ILE A 269 -4.79 -21.57 -13.06
CA ILE A 269 -5.69 -22.63 -12.62
C ILE A 269 -5.75 -23.69 -13.71
N SER A 270 -5.46 -24.94 -13.35
CA SER A 270 -5.52 -26.05 -14.29
C SER A 270 -6.96 -26.35 -14.69
N THR A 271 -7.19 -26.80 -15.92
CA THR A 271 -8.53 -27.20 -16.39
C THR A 271 -9.16 -28.32 -15.56
N GLN A 272 -8.33 -29.16 -14.92
CA GLN A 272 -8.77 -30.22 -14.01
C GLN A 272 -9.26 -29.68 -12.66
N ASN A 273 -8.69 -28.56 -12.21
CA ASN A 273 -9.00 -27.94 -10.93
C ASN A 273 -10.16 -26.94 -11.00
N VAL A 274 -10.49 -26.43 -12.20
CA VAL A 274 -11.60 -25.47 -12.40
C VAL A 274 -12.94 -26.01 -11.88
N PRO A 275 -13.40 -27.24 -12.23
CA PRO A 275 -14.70 -27.73 -11.76
C PRO A 275 -14.75 -27.88 -10.24
N THR A 276 -13.67 -28.39 -9.64
CA THR A 276 -13.55 -28.53 -8.18
C THR A 276 -13.63 -27.17 -7.48
N LEU A 277 -12.92 -26.17 -8.01
CA LEU A 277 -12.94 -24.83 -7.44
C LEU A 277 -14.32 -24.19 -7.55
N LEU A 278 -14.96 -24.29 -8.72
CA LEU A 278 -16.33 -23.78 -8.93
C LEU A 278 -17.32 -24.44 -7.97
N GLN A 279 -17.25 -25.76 -7.82
CA GLN A 279 -18.10 -26.49 -6.89
C GLN A 279 -17.89 -26.02 -5.45
N LYS A 280 -16.65 -25.89 -4.99
CA LYS A 280 -16.33 -25.38 -3.64
C LYS A 280 -16.86 -23.95 -3.43
N CYS A 281 -16.68 -23.07 -4.42
CA CYS A 281 -17.21 -21.71 -4.36
C CYS A 281 -18.75 -21.68 -4.31
N MET A 282 -19.44 -22.51 -5.10
CA MET A 282 -20.91 -22.61 -5.06
C MET A 282 -21.41 -23.09 -3.70
N MET A 283 -20.74 -24.09 -3.11
CA MET A 283 -21.08 -24.58 -1.77
C MET A 283 -20.90 -23.51 -0.69
N MET A 284 -19.86 -22.67 -0.80
CA MET A 284 -19.68 -21.52 0.10
C MET A 284 -20.74 -20.45 -0.08
N TYR A 285 -21.10 -20.11 -1.33
CA TYR A 285 -22.11 -19.09 -1.61
C TYR A 285 -23.49 -19.45 -1.06
N VAL A 286 -23.87 -20.72 -1.11
CA VAL A 286 -25.16 -21.21 -0.60
C VAL A 286 -25.15 -21.42 0.92
N SER A 287 -23.97 -21.43 1.55
CA SER A 287 -23.83 -21.70 2.98
C SER A 287 -24.08 -20.44 3.83
N PRO A 288 -25.02 -20.47 4.79
CA PRO A 288 -25.27 -19.34 5.71
C PRO A 288 -24.05 -18.95 6.54
N LYS A 289 -23.06 -19.85 6.68
CA LYS A 289 -21.84 -19.60 7.45
C LYS A 289 -20.90 -18.58 6.79
N TYR A 290 -21.06 -18.30 5.50
CA TYR A 290 -20.17 -17.44 4.72
C TYR A 290 -20.89 -16.25 4.07
N GLY A 291 -21.99 -15.78 4.68
CA GLY A 291 -22.84 -14.70 4.16
C GLY A 291 -22.05 -13.44 3.75
N ASP A 292 -21.02 -13.07 4.51
CA ASP A 292 -20.17 -11.91 4.24
C ASP A 292 -19.40 -11.98 2.90
N ILE A 293 -19.14 -13.20 2.39
CA ILE A 293 -18.47 -13.42 1.09
C ILE A 293 -19.46 -13.27 -0.06
N ALA A 294 -20.71 -13.70 0.14
CA ALA A 294 -21.79 -13.59 -0.85
C ALA A 294 -22.23 -12.12 -1.04
N GLU A 295 -22.21 -11.32 0.03
CA GLU A 295 -22.68 -9.92 0.00
C GLU A 295 -21.66 -8.93 -0.57
N GLN A 296 -20.37 -9.26 -0.62
CA GLN A 296 -19.33 -8.39 -1.22
C GLN A 296 -19.57 -8.09 -2.72
N PHE A 297 -20.33 -8.94 -3.43
CA PHE A 297 -20.63 -8.76 -4.86
C PHE A 297 -22.03 -8.20 -5.13
N ALA A 298 -22.87 -8.02 -4.11
CA ALA A 298 -24.22 -7.46 -4.27
C ALA A 298 -24.22 -5.92 -4.30
N GLY A 299 -23.12 -5.28 -3.89
CA GLY A 299 -23.00 -3.82 -3.81
C GLY A 299 -22.56 -3.13 -5.11
N ASP A 300 -21.99 -3.87 -6.06
CA ASP A 300 -21.59 -3.36 -7.36
C ASP A 300 -22.51 -3.96 -8.44
N ASN A 301 -23.30 -3.12 -9.10
CA ASN A 301 -24.22 -3.50 -10.18
C ASN A 301 -23.49 -4.25 -11.31
N TRP A 302 -23.62 -5.58 -11.31
CA TRP A 302 -23.40 -6.41 -12.50
C TRP A 302 -24.76 -6.92 -12.97
N CYS A 303 -25.31 -6.28 -14.00
CA CYS A 303 -26.36 -6.89 -14.82
C CYS A 303 -25.69 -7.97 -15.70
N LEU A 304 -26.25 -9.19 -15.64
CA LEU A 304 -26.01 -10.26 -16.61
C LEU A 304 -26.25 -9.79 -18.05
#